data_AF-A0A1W1EK46-F1
#
_entry.id   AF-A0A1W1EK46-F1
#
_cell.length_a   1.000
_cell.length_b   1.000
_cell.length_c   1.000
_cell.angle_alpha   90.00
_cell.angle_beta   90.00
_cell.angle_gamma   90.00
#
_symmetry.space_group_name_H-M   'P 1'
#
loop_
_entity.id
_entity.type
_entity.pdbx_description
1 polymer ?
#
loop_
_entity_poly.entity_id
_entity_poly.type
_entity_poly.pdbx_seq_one_letter_code
_entity_poly.pdbx_strand_id
1 'polypeptide(L)'
;MTNKYCLFTIDFNNNITFRLLDDYLNIRIEEFRYNIENNIRDNNRILKDIFDILTQSIDSIKLTTLSNELKNKTELIISPDGLLNLLPFEALYDGEKYLIETKTISYISSAKEFVRGLKREKVNNKNDIVAFGDANFDMKFDSGSRGVPLLLKEEFSNLPATKNEIEAISKIYPNAKIYTNDKASVENLLNIKNPKILHLATHGFYLKDEDTHPLEKSGLAFSGASRASKVGDTRGIITALKISTMDLNDTDLVVLSACESGLGDINSSDGVMNLSSAFIQAGAKSVIISLWKINDEATSILIQDFYDNISKGKSYKEALREAKLKMIDKNPFYWSSLIISGV
;
A
#
# COMPACT_ATOMS: atom_id res chain seq x y z
N MET A 1 5.45 9.60 -26.20
CA MET A 1 6.31 8.41 -26.39
C MET A 1 5.65 7.30 -25.59
N THR A 2 5.42 6.12 -26.16
CA THR A 2 4.96 4.96 -25.40
C THR A 2 6.07 4.53 -24.44
N ASN A 3 5.80 4.55 -23.13
CA ASN A 3 6.75 4.06 -22.13
C ASN A 3 6.97 2.56 -22.37
N LYS A 4 8.21 2.17 -22.66
CA LYS A 4 8.58 0.76 -22.84
C LYS A 4 9.15 0.21 -21.54
N TYR A 5 8.67 -0.95 -21.10
CA TYR A 5 9.28 -1.62 -19.96
C TYR A 5 10.41 -2.53 -20.39
N CYS A 6 11.38 -2.65 -19.51
CA CYS A 6 12.47 -3.60 -19.64
C CYS A 6 12.46 -4.52 -18.43
N LEU A 7 12.53 -5.83 -18.66
CA LEU A 7 12.74 -6.82 -17.62
C LEU A 7 14.23 -7.16 -17.57
N PHE A 8 14.78 -7.12 -16.36
CA PHE A 8 16.17 -7.45 -16.09
C PHE A 8 16.23 -8.51 -14.99
N THR A 9 16.94 -9.61 -15.23
CA THR A 9 17.17 -10.66 -14.22
C THR A 9 18.67 -10.86 -14.02
N ILE A 10 19.08 -11.11 -12.77
CA ILE A 10 20.42 -11.58 -12.42
C ILE A 10 20.23 -12.81 -11.54
N ASP A 11 20.87 -13.93 -11.91
CA ASP A 11 20.92 -15.12 -11.05
C ASP A 11 22.20 -15.16 -10.17
N PHE A 12 22.28 -16.14 -9.26
CA PHE A 12 23.47 -16.31 -8.39
C PHE A 12 24.75 -16.69 -9.13
N ASN A 13 24.66 -17.04 -10.42
CA ASN A 13 25.80 -17.30 -11.28
C ASN A 13 26.21 -16.05 -12.09
N ASN A 14 25.63 -14.89 -11.76
CA ASN A 14 25.76 -13.63 -12.49
C ASN A 14 25.30 -13.71 -13.96
N ASN A 15 24.42 -14.66 -14.29
CA ASN A 15 23.76 -14.64 -15.59
C ASN A 15 22.77 -13.49 -15.60
N ILE A 16 22.95 -12.59 -16.55
CA ILE A 16 22.09 -11.44 -16.75
C ILE A 16 21.19 -11.69 -17.95
N THR A 17 19.88 -11.54 -17.79
CA THR A 17 18.96 -11.47 -18.93
C THR A 17 18.31 -10.10 -18.98
N PHE A 18 18.16 -9.56 -20.19
CA PHE A 18 17.50 -8.30 -20.46
C PHE A 18 16.48 -8.51 -21.58
N ARG A 19 15.26 -8.00 -21.38
CA ARG A 19 14.16 -8.15 -22.34
C ARG A 19 13.36 -6.86 -22.41
N LEU A 20 13.04 -6.42 -23.62
CA LEU A 20 12.04 -5.39 -23.82
C LEU A 20 10.67 -6.05 -23.73
N LEU A 21 9.79 -5.52 -22.90
CA LEU A 21 8.42 -6.01 -22.77
C LEU A 21 7.53 -5.38 -23.85
N ASP A 22 6.45 -6.08 -24.16
CA ASP A 22 5.49 -5.67 -25.18
C ASP A 22 4.88 -4.28 -24.86
N ASP A 23 4.73 -3.45 -25.88
CA ASP A 23 4.09 -2.13 -25.81
C ASP A 23 2.62 -2.24 -25.34
N TYR A 24 1.98 -3.41 -25.47
CA TYR A 24 0.62 -3.69 -24.96
C TYR A 24 0.52 -3.85 -23.43
N LEU A 25 1.64 -3.93 -22.70
CA LEU A 25 1.61 -4.14 -21.24
C LEU A 25 0.88 -3.01 -20.50
N ASN A 26 1.15 -1.74 -20.87
CA ASN A 26 0.46 -0.60 -20.27
C ASN A 26 -1.05 -0.67 -20.51
N ILE A 27 -1.46 -1.00 -21.74
CA ILE A 27 -2.88 -1.11 -22.11
C ILE A 27 -3.57 -2.17 -21.23
N ARG A 28 -2.94 -3.32 -21.03
CA ARG A 28 -3.51 -4.37 -20.17
C ARG A 28 -3.59 -3.96 -18.70
N ILE A 29 -2.60 -3.25 -18.18
CA ILE A 29 -2.64 -2.72 -16.81
C ILE A 29 -3.76 -1.69 -16.67
N GLU A 30 -3.91 -0.78 -17.63
CA GLU A 30 -4.98 0.22 -17.63
C GLU A 30 -6.37 -0.43 -17.74
N GLU A 31 -6.54 -1.42 -18.61
CA GLU A 31 -7.78 -2.22 -18.71
C GLU A 31 -8.10 -2.93 -17.39
N PHE A 32 -7.09 -3.53 -16.74
CA PHE A 32 -7.26 -4.14 -15.41
C PHE A 32 -7.71 -3.10 -14.37
N ARG A 33 -7.04 -1.94 -14.32
CA ARG A 33 -7.38 -0.86 -13.38
C ARG A 33 -8.81 -0.36 -13.60
N TYR A 34 -9.16 -0.11 -14.85
CA TYR A 34 -10.53 0.28 -15.22
C TYR A 34 -11.55 -0.76 -14.74
N ASN A 35 -11.29 -2.06 -14.97
CA ASN A 35 -12.19 -3.11 -14.55
C ASN A 35 -12.33 -3.21 -13.02
N ILE A 36 -11.23 -3.06 -12.28
CA ILE A 36 -11.21 -3.03 -10.82
C ILE A 36 -12.06 -1.86 -10.32
N GLU A 37 -11.82 -0.64 -10.81
CA GLU A 37 -12.55 0.56 -10.40
C GLU A 37 -14.05 0.49 -10.70
N ASN A 38 -14.45 -0.22 -11.76
CA ASN A 38 -15.84 -0.43 -12.15
C ASN A 38 -16.44 -1.77 -11.66
N ASN A 39 -15.73 -2.49 -10.77
CA ASN A 39 -16.14 -3.78 -10.21
C ASN A 39 -16.57 -4.82 -11.29
N ILE A 40 -15.87 -4.81 -12.42
CA ILE A 40 -16.08 -5.74 -13.53
C ILE A 40 -15.49 -7.11 -13.15
N ARG A 41 -16.30 -8.16 -13.30
CA ARG A 41 -16.01 -9.47 -12.70
C ARG A 41 -14.90 -10.27 -13.38
N ASP A 42 -14.78 -10.19 -14.69
CA ASP A 42 -13.88 -11.05 -15.46
C ASP A 42 -12.54 -10.38 -15.75
N ASN A 43 -11.61 -10.49 -14.81
CA ASN A 43 -10.25 -9.99 -14.93
C ASN A 43 -9.23 -11.08 -15.24
N ASN A 44 -9.60 -12.36 -15.20
CA ASN A 44 -8.65 -13.46 -15.30
C ASN A 44 -7.97 -13.51 -16.66
N ARG A 45 -8.68 -13.16 -17.74
CA ARG A 45 -8.08 -13.05 -19.07
C ARG A 45 -7.01 -11.95 -19.12
N ILE A 46 -7.31 -10.77 -18.59
CA ILE A 46 -6.36 -9.64 -18.59
C ILE A 46 -5.15 -9.96 -17.70
N LEU A 47 -5.39 -10.49 -16.50
CA LEU A 47 -4.34 -10.90 -15.57
C LEU A 47 -3.46 -12.01 -16.15
N LYS A 48 -4.05 -12.93 -16.93
CA LYS A 48 -3.31 -13.95 -17.68
C LYS A 48 -2.47 -13.33 -18.80
N ASP A 49 -3.04 -12.42 -19.59
CA ASP A 49 -2.29 -11.73 -20.64
C ASP A 49 -1.08 -10.97 -20.06
N ILE A 50 -1.26 -10.28 -18.92
CA ILE A 50 -0.15 -9.61 -18.21
C ILE A 50 0.87 -10.64 -17.73
N PHE A 51 0.42 -11.74 -17.11
CA PHE A 51 1.31 -12.81 -16.65
C PHE A 51 2.13 -13.40 -17.81
N ASP A 52 1.49 -13.65 -18.95
CA ASP A 52 2.12 -14.14 -20.16
C ASP A 52 3.15 -13.14 -20.69
N ILE A 53 2.83 -11.85 -20.80
CA ILE A 53 3.78 -10.80 -21.24
C ILE A 53 5.00 -10.74 -20.31
N LEU A 54 4.78 -10.85 -18.99
CA LEU A 54 5.86 -10.77 -18.00
C LEU A 54 6.73 -12.05 -17.94
N THR A 55 6.19 -13.21 -18.33
CA THR A 55 6.85 -14.50 -18.10
C THR A 55 7.26 -15.25 -19.37
N GLN A 56 6.66 -14.93 -20.52
CA GLN A 56 7.00 -15.57 -21.80
C GLN A 56 8.39 -15.14 -22.30
N SER A 57 9.08 -16.10 -22.92
CA SER A 57 10.29 -15.87 -23.69
C SER A 57 9.91 -15.65 -25.16
N ILE A 58 10.06 -14.44 -25.68
CA ILE A 58 10.30 -14.30 -27.13
C ILE A 58 11.76 -14.64 -27.34
N ASP A 59 12.07 -15.93 -27.42
CA ASP A 59 13.15 -16.46 -28.24
C ASP A 59 13.20 -17.98 -28.14
N SER A 60 13.01 -18.62 -29.30
CA SER A 60 12.96 -20.06 -29.55
C SER A 60 14.27 -20.81 -29.28
N ILE A 61 15.25 -20.22 -28.56
CA ILE A 61 16.63 -20.72 -28.53
C ILE A 61 17.21 -20.92 -27.11
N LYS A 62 16.62 -20.40 -26.02
CA LYS A 62 16.99 -20.81 -24.64
C LYS A 62 15.77 -20.85 -23.71
N LEU A 63 15.30 -22.07 -23.44
CA LEU A 63 14.09 -22.42 -22.66
C LEU A 63 14.29 -22.34 -21.13
N THR A 64 14.75 -21.21 -20.61
CA THR A 64 14.41 -20.85 -19.22
C THR A 64 13.50 -19.63 -19.27
N THR A 65 12.20 -19.90 -19.37
CA THR A 65 11.18 -18.88 -19.10
C THR A 65 11.29 -18.49 -17.63
N LEU A 66 11.02 -17.22 -17.32
CA LEU A 66 10.90 -16.77 -15.94
C LEU A 66 9.91 -17.66 -15.18
N SER A 67 8.87 -18.18 -15.84
CA SER A 67 7.93 -19.17 -15.29
C SER A 67 8.62 -20.41 -14.71
N ASN A 68 9.65 -20.96 -15.36
CA ASN A 68 10.38 -22.13 -14.85
C ASN A 68 11.26 -21.80 -13.65
N GLU A 69 11.86 -20.61 -13.63
CA GLU A 69 12.65 -20.14 -12.48
C GLU A 69 11.75 -19.87 -11.26
N LEU A 70 10.55 -19.33 -11.49
CA LEU A 70 9.56 -19.03 -10.45
C LEU A 70 8.97 -20.29 -9.82
N LYS A 71 8.84 -21.41 -10.54
CA LYS A 71 8.21 -22.65 -10.05
C LYS A 71 8.71 -23.07 -8.67
N ASN A 72 10.03 -23.06 -8.47
CA ASN A 72 10.66 -23.54 -7.23
C ASN A 72 10.86 -22.46 -6.14
N LYS A 73 10.45 -21.21 -6.39
CA LYS A 73 10.56 -20.11 -5.43
C LYS A 73 9.25 -19.93 -4.68
N THR A 74 9.28 -19.79 -3.38
CA THR A 74 8.07 -19.58 -2.55
C THR A 74 7.88 -18.13 -2.13
N GLU A 75 8.92 -17.31 -2.19
CA GLU A 75 8.89 -15.88 -1.90
C GLU A 75 9.39 -15.09 -3.11
N LEU A 76 8.66 -14.04 -3.47
CA LEU A 76 9.00 -13.11 -4.54
C LEU A 76 9.03 -11.69 -3.98
N ILE A 77 10.10 -10.97 -4.28
CA ILE A 77 10.25 -9.56 -3.94
C ILE A 77 10.23 -8.77 -5.24
N ILE A 78 9.23 -7.91 -5.39
CA ILE A 78 8.96 -7.19 -6.64
C ILE A 78 9.39 -5.73 -6.47
N SER A 79 10.19 -5.23 -7.42
CA SER A 79 10.53 -3.80 -7.53
C SER A 79 9.88 -3.26 -8.80
N PRO A 80 8.63 -2.78 -8.75
CA PRO A 80 7.92 -2.28 -9.93
C PRO A 80 8.37 -0.87 -10.31
N ASP A 81 8.09 -0.48 -11.56
CA ASP A 81 8.29 0.87 -12.08
C ASP A 81 7.09 1.28 -12.94
N GLY A 82 6.83 2.58 -13.11
CA GLY A 82 5.71 3.11 -13.89
C GLY A 82 4.34 2.54 -13.46
N LEU A 83 3.54 2.08 -14.43
CA LEU A 83 2.20 1.53 -14.18
C LEU A 83 2.24 0.19 -13.45
N LEU A 84 3.38 -0.52 -13.42
CA LEU A 84 3.50 -1.75 -12.63
C LEU A 84 3.34 -1.50 -11.13
N ASN A 85 3.53 -0.26 -10.66
CA ASN A 85 3.24 0.13 -9.28
C ASN A 85 1.74 0.00 -8.94
N LEU A 86 0.87 0.00 -9.95
CA LEU A 86 -0.58 -0.10 -9.78
C LEU A 86 -1.09 -1.55 -9.91
N LEU A 87 -0.18 -2.50 -10.20
CA LEU A 87 -0.50 -3.89 -10.44
C LEU A 87 -0.24 -4.75 -9.19
N PRO A 88 -1.27 -5.42 -8.65
CA PRO A 88 -1.09 -6.48 -7.67
C PRO A 88 -0.52 -7.74 -8.33
N PHE A 89 0.80 -7.94 -8.31
CA PHE A 89 1.47 -9.13 -8.84
C PHE A 89 0.92 -10.43 -8.25
N GLU A 90 0.42 -10.37 -7.02
CA GLU A 90 -0.24 -11.49 -6.34
C GLU A 90 -1.54 -11.95 -7.00
N ALA A 91 -2.20 -11.07 -7.75
CA ALA A 91 -3.39 -11.38 -8.53
C ALA A 91 -3.08 -11.80 -9.97
N LEU A 92 -1.80 -11.85 -10.39
CA LEU A 92 -1.47 -12.42 -11.69
C LEU A 92 -1.93 -13.88 -11.74
N TYR A 93 -2.58 -14.24 -12.84
CA TYR A 93 -3.23 -15.53 -13.03
C TYR A 93 -2.45 -16.33 -14.08
N ASP A 94 -1.97 -17.52 -13.73
CA ASP A 94 -1.15 -18.34 -14.64
C ASP A 94 -1.96 -19.19 -15.63
N GLY A 95 -3.29 -19.13 -15.55
CA GLY A 95 -4.21 -19.98 -16.30
C GLY A 95 -4.93 -21.00 -15.42
N GLU A 96 -4.35 -21.34 -14.25
CA GLU A 96 -4.93 -22.26 -13.27
C GLU A 96 -5.14 -21.60 -11.92
N LYS A 97 -4.20 -20.78 -11.46
CA LYS A 97 -4.16 -20.19 -10.11
C LYS A 97 -3.65 -18.77 -10.13
N TYR A 98 -4.03 -18.01 -9.12
CA TYR A 98 -3.38 -16.74 -8.82
C TYR A 98 -2.01 -16.98 -8.17
N LEU A 99 -1.03 -16.11 -8.43
CA LEU A 99 0.31 -16.26 -7.87
C LEU A 99 0.32 -16.31 -6.34
N ILE A 100 -0.58 -15.59 -5.67
CA ILE A 100 -0.72 -15.61 -4.21
C ILE A 100 -0.97 -17.02 -3.65
N GLU A 101 -1.59 -17.92 -4.41
CA GLU A 101 -1.89 -19.28 -3.97
C GLU A 101 -0.63 -20.14 -3.77
N THR A 102 0.47 -19.79 -4.43
CA THR A 102 1.73 -20.55 -4.37
C THR A 102 2.92 -19.73 -3.91
N LYS A 103 2.82 -18.41 -3.92
CA LYS A 103 3.90 -17.47 -3.61
C LYS A 103 3.49 -16.51 -2.50
N THR A 104 4.45 -16.18 -1.65
CA THR A 104 4.39 -15.01 -0.79
C THR A 104 5.05 -13.86 -1.54
N ILE A 105 4.35 -12.74 -1.69
CA ILE A 105 4.80 -11.61 -2.50
C ILE A 105 4.94 -10.39 -1.61
N SER A 106 6.09 -9.71 -1.71
CA SER A 106 6.32 -8.39 -1.13
C SER A 106 6.92 -7.45 -2.17
N TYR A 107 6.83 -6.15 -1.90
CA TYR A 107 7.28 -5.10 -2.80
C TYR A 107 8.44 -4.33 -2.18
N ILE A 108 9.27 -3.71 -3.00
CA ILE A 108 10.30 -2.75 -2.58
C ILE A 108 10.34 -1.62 -3.59
N SER A 109 10.65 -0.40 -3.16
CA SER A 109 10.85 0.73 -4.08
C SER A 109 12.19 0.66 -4.81
N SER A 110 13.19 -0.01 -4.21
CA SER A 110 14.53 -0.14 -4.78
C SER A 110 15.34 -1.24 -4.11
N ALA A 111 16.37 -1.75 -4.81
CA ALA A 111 17.34 -2.67 -4.23
C ALA A 111 18.09 -2.09 -3.01
N LYS A 112 18.25 -0.76 -2.95
CA LYS A 112 18.86 -0.08 -1.79
C LYS A 112 18.02 -0.26 -0.53
N GLU A 113 16.70 -0.19 -0.65
CA GLU A 113 15.78 -0.44 0.44
C GLU A 113 15.91 -1.86 0.96
N PHE A 114 15.96 -2.84 0.05
CA PHE A 114 16.17 -4.25 0.39
C PHE A 114 17.44 -4.47 1.22
N VAL A 115 18.58 -3.94 0.76
CA VAL A 115 19.86 -4.06 1.48
C VAL A 115 19.82 -3.37 2.85
N ARG A 116 19.18 -2.20 2.95
CA ARG A 116 19.01 -1.51 4.24
C ARG A 116 18.17 -2.33 5.21
N GLY A 117 17.12 -2.96 4.70
CA GLY A 117 16.24 -3.81 5.48
C GLY A 117 16.93 -5.04 6.05
N LEU A 118 17.75 -5.72 5.25
CA LEU A 118 18.53 -6.89 5.70
C LEU A 118 19.53 -6.56 6.82
N LYS A 119 19.99 -5.31 6.90
CA LYS A 119 20.95 -4.85 7.92
C LYS A 119 20.29 -4.44 9.22
N ARG A 120 18.96 -4.32 9.28
CA ARG A 120 18.26 -3.94 10.50
C ARG A 120 18.11 -5.15 11.42
N GLU A 121 18.51 -4.98 12.66
CA GLU A 121 18.26 -5.99 13.68
C GLU A 121 16.76 -6.13 13.97
N LYS A 122 16.34 -7.35 14.32
CA LYS A 122 14.99 -7.56 14.86
C LYS A 122 14.94 -6.91 16.24
N VAL A 123 14.24 -5.80 16.33
CA VAL A 123 14.02 -5.12 17.62
C VAL A 123 13.00 -5.93 18.40
N ASN A 124 13.35 -6.23 19.65
CA ASN A 124 12.57 -7.12 20.51
C ASN A 124 11.53 -6.34 21.34
N ASN A 125 10.86 -5.35 20.73
CA ASN A 125 9.74 -4.66 21.37
C ASN A 125 8.50 -5.54 21.26
N LYS A 126 7.96 -5.94 22.41
CA LYS A 126 6.75 -6.76 22.47
C LYS A 126 5.52 -5.89 22.22
N ASN A 127 4.85 -6.15 21.10
CA ASN A 127 3.43 -5.93 20.83
C ASN A 127 2.83 -4.55 21.16
N ASP A 128 3.59 -3.46 20.99
CA ASP A 128 3.01 -2.12 21.05
C ASP A 128 2.33 -1.79 19.71
N ILE A 129 1.01 -1.87 19.69
CA ILE A 129 0.19 -1.48 18.54
C ILE A 129 -0.42 -0.13 18.85
N VAL A 130 -0.21 0.84 17.97
CA VAL A 130 -0.90 2.12 18.02
C VAL A 130 -1.79 2.23 16.78
N ALA A 131 -3.08 2.50 16.96
CA ALA A 131 -4.05 2.58 15.88
C ALA A 131 -4.83 3.90 15.88
N PHE A 132 -5.05 4.45 14.70
CA PHE A 132 -5.86 5.63 14.42
C PHE A 132 -6.99 5.25 13.48
N GLY A 133 -8.21 5.69 13.78
CA GLY A 133 -9.38 5.51 12.92
C GLY A 133 -10.60 6.27 13.47
N ASP A 134 -11.74 6.23 12.79
CA ASP A 134 -12.97 6.95 13.20
C ASP A 134 -12.71 8.44 13.50
N ALA A 135 -11.90 9.09 12.67
CA ALA A 135 -11.50 10.49 12.88
C ALA A 135 -12.67 11.45 12.65
N ASN A 136 -12.74 12.52 13.45
CA ASN A 136 -13.71 13.59 13.24
C ASN A 136 -13.15 14.63 12.27
N PHE A 137 -13.33 14.41 10.97
CA PHE A 137 -12.77 15.28 9.92
C PHE A 137 -13.31 16.72 9.98
N ASP A 138 -14.48 16.94 10.58
CA ASP A 138 -15.12 18.26 10.74
C ASP A 138 -14.78 18.98 12.05
N MET A 139 -13.90 18.41 12.88
CA MET A 139 -13.45 19.00 14.15
C MET A 139 -13.00 20.45 13.97
N LYS A 140 -13.46 21.33 14.87
CA LYS A 140 -13.07 22.74 14.89
C LYS A 140 -11.87 22.91 15.83
N PHE A 141 -10.82 23.52 15.31
CA PHE A 141 -9.74 24.02 16.15
C PHE A 141 -10.06 25.43 16.64
N ASP A 142 -9.49 25.83 17.77
CA ASP A 142 -9.62 27.19 18.28
C ASP A 142 -9.14 28.23 17.25
N SER A 143 -9.88 29.33 17.21
CA SER A 143 -9.84 30.37 16.19
C SER A 143 -8.53 31.14 16.26
N GLY A 144 -7.53 30.76 15.45
CA GLY A 144 -6.23 31.46 15.46
C GLY A 144 -5.35 31.28 14.23
N SER A 145 -5.54 30.22 13.43
CA SER A 145 -4.65 29.92 12.31
C SER A 145 -5.39 30.12 10.98
N ARG A 146 -5.08 31.21 10.27
CA ARG A 146 -5.43 31.39 8.85
C ARG A 146 -4.20 31.01 8.03
N GLY A 147 -4.23 29.86 7.37
CA GLY A 147 -3.22 29.46 6.39
C GLY A 147 -3.73 29.69 4.96
N VAL A 148 -2.86 29.41 3.99
CA VAL A 148 -3.25 29.38 2.57
C VAL A 148 -4.11 28.12 2.35
N PRO A 149 -5.31 28.23 1.77
CA PRO A 149 -6.10 27.06 1.36
C PRO A 149 -5.26 26.14 0.47
N LEU A 150 -5.08 24.90 0.89
CA LEU A 150 -4.68 23.88 -0.07
C LEU A 150 -5.83 23.68 -1.04
N LEU A 151 -5.54 23.62 -2.33
CA LEU A 151 -6.48 23.27 -3.39
C LEU A 151 -6.84 21.77 -3.35
N LEU A 152 -7.17 21.27 -2.17
CA LEU A 152 -7.79 19.97 -1.96
C LEU A 152 -9.24 20.09 -2.42
N LYS A 153 -9.55 19.56 -3.61
CA LYS A 153 -10.94 19.40 -4.07
C LYS A 153 -11.66 18.26 -3.35
N GLU A 154 -10.95 17.49 -2.52
CA GLU A 154 -11.50 16.33 -1.82
C GLU A 154 -12.24 16.77 -0.55
N GLU A 155 -13.48 16.32 -0.42
CA GLU A 155 -14.25 16.37 0.82
C GLU A 155 -13.95 15.12 1.63
N PHE A 156 -13.36 15.28 2.81
CA PHE A 156 -13.10 14.17 3.73
C PHE A 156 -14.38 13.81 4.47
N SER A 157 -15.16 12.92 3.87
CA SER A 157 -16.35 12.34 4.52
C SER A 157 -15.97 11.37 5.63
N ASN A 158 -16.88 11.15 6.59
CA ASN A 158 -16.66 10.15 7.63
C ASN A 158 -16.50 8.76 7.03
N LEU A 159 -15.67 7.93 7.66
CA LEU A 159 -15.39 6.55 7.27
C LEU A 159 -15.88 5.58 8.35
N PRO A 160 -17.19 5.25 8.44
CA PRO A 160 -17.74 4.40 9.49
C PRO A 160 -17.06 3.03 9.58
N ALA A 161 -16.56 2.49 8.47
CA ALA A 161 -15.85 1.23 8.43
C ALA A 161 -14.58 1.21 9.28
N THR A 162 -13.88 2.34 9.35
CA THR A 162 -12.64 2.46 10.15
C THR A 162 -12.91 2.26 11.63
N LYS A 163 -14.12 2.60 12.11
CA LYS A 163 -14.56 2.30 13.47
C LYS A 163 -14.65 0.80 13.75
N ASN A 164 -15.22 0.04 12.82
CA ASN A 164 -15.30 -1.41 12.96
C ASN A 164 -13.90 -2.04 12.96
N GLU A 165 -13.01 -1.53 12.10
CA GLU A 165 -11.63 -1.97 11.97
C GLU A 165 -10.81 -1.76 13.26
N ILE A 166 -10.81 -0.55 13.82
CA ILE A 166 -10.07 -0.25 15.07
C ILE A 166 -10.68 -0.95 16.29
N GLU A 167 -12.01 -1.14 16.32
CA GLU A 167 -12.68 -1.97 17.34
C GLU A 167 -12.26 -3.44 17.25
N ALA A 168 -12.11 -3.99 16.04
CA ALA A 168 -11.61 -5.34 15.82
C ALA A 168 -10.15 -5.49 16.29
N ILE A 169 -9.28 -4.52 15.98
CA ILE A 169 -7.89 -4.50 16.45
C ILE A 169 -7.84 -4.49 17.99
N SER A 170 -8.63 -3.63 18.64
CA SER A 170 -8.68 -3.53 20.10
C SER A 170 -9.17 -4.82 20.77
N LYS A 171 -10.10 -5.54 20.14
CA LYS A 171 -10.56 -6.87 20.62
C LYS A 171 -9.45 -7.92 20.55
N ILE A 172 -8.66 -7.94 19.48
CA ILE A 172 -7.56 -8.92 19.30
C ILE A 172 -6.34 -8.53 20.16
N TYR A 173 -6.08 -7.24 20.32
CA TYR A 173 -4.97 -6.68 21.08
C TYR A 173 -5.49 -5.70 22.15
N PRO A 174 -5.89 -6.18 23.34
CA PRO A 174 -6.47 -5.35 24.39
C PRO A 174 -5.55 -4.23 24.91
N ASN A 175 -4.24 -4.36 24.71
CA ASN A 175 -3.24 -3.37 25.11
C ASN A 175 -2.91 -2.37 23.98
N ALA A 176 -3.57 -2.46 22.83
CA ALA A 176 -3.36 -1.53 21.73
C ALA A 176 -3.80 -0.12 22.14
N LYS A 177 -3.00 0.88 21.78
CA LYS A 177 -3.31 2.29 22.01
C LYS A 177 -4.15 2.81 20.85
N ILE A 178 -5.42 3.08 21.11
CA ILE A 178 -6.38 3.49 20.08
C ILE A 178 -6.65 5.00 20.18
N TYR A 179 -6.60 5.68 19.03
CA TYR A 179 -6.95 7.08 18.86
C TYR A 179 -8.14 7.20 17.90
N THR A 180 -9.26 7.71 18.40
CA THR A 180 -10.51 7.91 17.64
C THR A 180 -11.08 9.31 17.80
N ASN A 181 -12.05 9.68 16.95
CA ASN A 181 -12.71 10.98 16.96
C ASN A 181 -11.65 12.09 17.00
N ASP A 182 -11.87 13.17 17.75
CA ASP A 182 -10.95 14.30 17.90
C ASP A 182 -9.50 13.91 18.29
N LYS A 183 -9.31 12.76 18.93
CA LYS A 183 -7.97 12.26 19.32
C LYS A 183 -7.23 11.61 18.16
N ALA A 184 -7.91 11.21 17.08
CA ALA A 184 -7.27 10.78 15.85
C ALA A 184 -6.73 12.01 15.10
N SER A 185 -5.70 12.64 15.66
CA SER A 185 -5.16 13.95 15.25
C SER A 185 -3.69 13.85 14.84
N VAL A 186 -3.25 14.79 14.00
CA VAL A 186 -1.84 14.93 13.59
C VAL A 186 -0.93 15.12 14.80
N GLU A 187 -1.35 15.89 15.80
CA GLU A 187 -0.60 16.10 17.03
C GLU A 187 -0.33 14.78 17.77
N ASN A 188 -1.36 13.94 17.94
CA ASN A 188 -1.19 12.65 18.60
C ASN A 188 -0.32 11.71 17.77
N LEU A 189 -0.43 11.72 16.44
CA LEU A 189 0.43 10.95 15.54
C LEU A 189 1.91 11.33 15.72
N LEU A 190 2.22 12.62 15.74
CA LEU A 190 3.59 13.12 15.86
C LEU A 190 4.21 12.87 17.24
N ASN A 191 3.39 12.64 18.28
CA ASN A 191 3.83 12.33 19.64
C ASN A 191 4.09 10.84 19.89
N ILE A 192 3.79 9.97 18.93
CA ILE A 192 4.08 8.54 19.01
C ILE A 192 5.59 8.33 18.96
N LYS A 193 6.08 7.33 19.70
CA LYS A 193 7.48 6.92 19.69
C LYS A 193 7.58 5.44 19.36
N ASN A 194 8.05 5.13 18.15
CA ASN A 194 8.51 3.79 17.75
C ASN A 194 7.58 2.61 18.13
N PRO A 195 6.29 2.63 17.74
CA PRO A 195 5.38 1.53 18.00
C PRO A 195 5.77 0.34 17.12
N LYS A 196 5.57 -0.89 17.58
CA LYS A 196 5.86 -2.05 16.74
C LYS A 196 5.01 -2.06 15.48
N ILE A 197 3.71 -1.78 15.63
CA ILE A 197 2.76 -1.64 14.52
C ILE A 197 2.05 -0.29 14.66
N LEU A 198 2.13 0.55 13.62
CA LEU A 198 1.36 1.77 13.48
C LEU A 198 0.23 1.55 12.47
N HIS A 199 -1.01 1.58 12.91
CA HIS A 199 -2.18 1.39 12.06
C HIS A 199 -2.89 2.72 11.83
N LEU A 200 -3.10 3.11 10.57
CA LEU A 200 -3.72 4.36 10.17
C LEU A 200 -4.88 4.09 9.21
N ALA A 201 -6.08 4.04 9.78
CA ALA A 201 -7.35 3.89 9.06
C ALA A 201 -7.95 5.28 8.80
N THR A 202 -7.41 5.98 7.79
CA THR A 202 -7.86 7.33 7.40
C THR A 202 -7.64 7.61 5.92
N HIS A 203 -8.25 8.68 5.40
CA HIS A 203 -8.07 9.11 4.01
C HIS A 203 -6.61 9.46 3.71
N GLY A 204 -6.11 8.95 2.57
CA GLY A 204 -4.94 9.52 1.90
C GLY A 204 -5.39 10.48 0.81
N PHE A 205 -4.58 11.47 0.48
CA PHE A 205 -4.86 12.42 -0.60
C PHE A 205 -3.64 12.61 -1.51
N TYR A 206 -3.88 13.07 -2.74
CA TYR A 206 -2.85 13.49 -3.69
C TYR A 206 -3.19 14.84 -4.34
N LEU A 207 -2.23 15.76 -4.37
CA LEU A 207 -2.34 17.09 -4.95
C LEU A 207 -1.79 17.08 -6.37
N LYS A 208 -2.64 17.49 -7.32
CA LYS A 208 -2.25 17.73 -8.71
C LYS A 208 -1.74 19.16 -8.86
N ASP A 209 -0.52 19.39 -8.36
CA ASP A 209 0.20 20.65 -8.54
C ASP A 209 1.59 20.33 -9.10
N GLU A 210 1.99 20.99 -10.18
CA GLU A 210 3.27 20.72 -10.86
C GLU A 210 4.46 21.33 -10.10
N ASP A 211 4.27 22.47 -9.43
CA ASP A 211 5.35 23.28 -8.85
C ASP A 211 5.72 22.90 -7.40
N THR A 212 4.99 21.95 -6.81
CA THR A 212 5.17 21.51 -5.42
C THR A 212 6.15 20.33 -5.31
N HIS A 213 6.88 20.21 -4.20
CA HIS A 213 7.79 19.07 -3.97
C HIS A 213 7.00 17.73 -3.95
N PRO A 214 7.47 16.62 -4.58
CA PRO A 214 6.70 15.38 -4.68
C PRO A 214 6.17 14.82 -3.34
N LEU A 215 6.96 14.91 -2.27
CA LEU A 215 6.56 14.50 -0.92
C LEU A 215 5.54 15.44 -0.25
N GLU A 216 5.32 16.64 -0.77
CA GLU A 216 4.26 17.54 -0.32
C GLU A 216 2.96 17.29 -1.09
N LYS A 217 3.02 16.60 -2.24
CA LYS A 217 1.86 16.26 -3.06
C LYS A 217 1.01 15.13 -2.48
N SER A 218 1.50 14.38 -1.49
CA SER A 218 0.74 13.29 -0.87
C SER A 218 0.68 13.44 0.64
N GLY A 219 -0.36 12.91 1.25
CA GLY A 219 -0.52 12.98 2.70
C GLY A 219 -1.71 12.19 3.21
N LEU A 220 -1.96 12.34 4.51
CA LEU A 220 -3.05 11.71 5.24
C LEU A 220 -3.92 12.79 5.90
N ALA A 221 -5.24 12.55 5.89
CA ALA A 221 -6.21 13.33 6.62
C ALA A 221 -6.37 12.79 8.05
N PHE A 222 -6.63 13.68 9.00
CA PHE A 222 -6.91 13.39 10.40
C PHE A 222 -8.04 14.31 10.88
N SER A 223 -8.34 14.29 12.17
CA SER A 223 -9.39 15.14 12.73
C SER A 223 -9.18 16.61 12.38
N GLY A 224 -10.23 17.24 11.86
CA GLY A 224 -10.23 18.61 11.35
C GLY A 224 -9.77 18.79 9.88
N ALA A 225 -9.50 17.72 9.13
CA ALA A 225 -9.03 17.80 7.75
C ALA A 225 -9.97 18.55 6.79
N SER A 226 -11.29 18.47 6.98
CA SER A 226 -12.29 19.16 6.13
C SER A 226 -12.12 20.68 6.11
N ARG A 227 -11.39 21.25 7.09
CA ARG A 227 -11.08 22.67 7.17
C ARG A 227 -9.86 23.08 6.34
N ALA A 228 -8.94 22.15 6.05
CA ALA A 228 -7.79 22.42 5.19
C ALA A 228 -8.25 22.89 3.81
N SER A 229 -9.25 22.21 3.25
CA SER A 229 -9.86 22.52 1.95
C SER A 229 -10.70 23.80 1.94
N LYS A 230 -11.34 24.16 3.08
CA LYS A 230 -12.33 25.26 3.15
C LYS A 230 -11.75 26.60 3.58
N VAL A 231 -10.77 26.60 4.48
CA VAL A 231 -10.25 27.83 5.12
C VAL A 231 -8.72 27.86 5.27
N GLY A 232 -8.00 26.89 4.70
CA GLY A 232 -6.54 26.82 4.76
C GLY A 232 -5.96 26.45 6.12
N ASP A 233 -6.76 25.82 6.98
CA ASP A 233 -6.28 25.30 8.26
C ASP A 233 -5.75 23.87 8.08
N THR A 234 -4.43 23.74 7.98
CA THR A 234 -3.75 22.48 7.65
C THR A 234 -3.48 21.58 8.86
N ARG A 235 -3.94 21.94 10.06
CA ARG A 235 -3.69 21.16 11.29
C ARG A 235 -4.30 19.76 11.26
N GLY A 236 -5.33 19.55 10.45
CA GLY A 236 -5.98 18.25 10.26
C GLY A 236 -5.33 17.36 9.19
N ILE A 237 -4.22 17.77 8.57
CA ILE A 237 -3.54 16.99 7.53
C ILE A 237 -2.05 16.86 7.81
N ILE A 238 -1.43 15.79 7.32
CA ILE A 238 0.02 15.59 7.38
C ILE A 238 0.53 15.12 6.02
N THR A 239 1.57 15.77 5.49
CA THR A 239 2.17 15.41 4.20
C THR A 239 3.20 14.29 4.35
N ALA A 240 3.51 13.59 3.25
CA ALA A 240 4.57 12.60 3.21
C ALA A 240 5.93 13.21 3.60
N LEU A 241 6.19 14.48 3.26
CA LEU A 241 7.39 15.19 3.69
C LEU A 241 7.45 15.34 5.21
N LYS A 242 6.32 15.64 5.87
CA LYS A 242 6.31 15.74 7.33
C LYS A 242 6.45 14.35 7.96
N ILE A 243 5.80 13.34 7.40
CA ILE A 243 5.91 11.94 7.84
C ILE A 243 7.37 11.47 7.80
N SER A 244 8.13 11.81 6.74
CA SER A 244 9.51 11.36 6.58
C SER A 244 10.49 11.90 7.65
N THR A 245 10.05 12.88 8.45
CA THR A 245 10.81 13.43 9.59
C THR A 245 10.47 12.77 10.93
N MET A 246 9.51 11.84 10.97
CA MET A 246 9.19 11.08 12.18
C MET A 246 10.32 10.11 12.55
N ASP A 247 10.36 9.70 13.82
CA ASP A 247 11.21 8.60 14.28
C ASP A 247 10.36 7.33 14.38
N LEU A 248 10.57 6.41 13.43
CA LEU A 248 9.92 5.12 13.35
C LEU A 248 10.95 3.98 13.28
N ASN A 249 12.17 4.17 13.77
CA ASN A 249 13.27 3.21 13.58
C ASN A 249 13.02 1.83 14.20
N ASP A 250 12.19 1.72 15.23
CA ASP A 250 11.76 0.43 15.81
C ASP A 250 10.34 0.01 15.40
N THR A 251 9.77 0.67 14.38
CA THR A 251 8.48 0.30 13.80
C THR A 251 8.67 -0.79 12.77
N ASP A 252 8.14 -1.98 13.06
CA ASP A 252 8.18 -3.09 12.11
C ASP A 252 7.22 -2.84 10.94
N LEU A 253 6.02 -2.34 11.24
CA LEU A 253 4.96 -2.24 10.24
C LEU A 253 4.13 -0.95 10.40
N VAL A 254 3.91 -0.25 9.28
CA VAL A 254 2.83 0.73 9.15
C VAL A 254 1.71 0.12 8.31
N VAL A 255 0.45 0.26 8.70
CA VAL A 255 -0.72 -0.19 7.93
C VAL A 255 -1.54 1.03 7.54
N LEU A 256 -1.73 1.23 6.24
CA LEU A 256 -2.54 2.30 5.65
C LEU A 256 -3.77 1.68 5.00
N SER A 257 -4.87 1.55 5.75
CA SER A 257 -6.03 0.76 5.33
C SER A 257 -7.10 1.55 4.57
N ALA A 258 -7.16 2.88 4.71
CA ALA A 258 -8.22 3.70 4.11
C ALA A 258 -7.72 4.75 3.10
N CYS A 259 -6.71 4.42 2.29
CA CYS A 259 -6.22 5.34 1.26
C CYS A 259 -7.22 5.52 0.10
N GLU A 260 -8.01 6.60 0.17
CA GLU A 260 -8.72 7.21 -0.96
C GLU A 260 -7.81 8.14 -1.79
N SER A 261 -6.54 7.79 -1.99
CA SER A 261 -5.52 8.73 -2.46
C SER A 261 -5.65 9.08 -3.95
N GLY A 262 -6.72 9.75 -4.38
CA GLY A 262 -6.83 10.37 -5.70
C GLY A 262 -6.43 9.48 -6.88
N LEU A 263 -6.59 8.16 -6.74
CA LEU A 263 -6.03 7.12 -7.61
C LEU A 263 -6.68 7.04 -8.99
N GLY A 264 -7.70 7.87 -9.24
CA GLY A 264 -8.39 7.98 -10.53
C GLY A 264 -7.60 8.70 -11.63
N ASP A 265 -6.30 8.90 -11.44
CA ASP A 265 -5.41 9.37 -12.50
C ASP A 265 -4.21 8.44 -12.59
N ILE A 266 -4.02 7.84 -13.76
CA ILE A 266 -2.92 6.94 -14.11
C ILE A 266 -1.54 7.62 -13.90
N ASN A 267 -1.52 8.97 -13.82
CA ASN A 267 -0.36 9.79 -13.46
C ASN A 267 -0.03 9.85 -11.95
N SER A 268 -0.78 9.13 -11.09
CA SER A 268 -0.62 9.14 -9.62
C SER A 268 0.17 7.96 -9.05
N SER A 269 0.80 7.13 -9.90
CA SER A 269 1.69 6.03 -9.47
C SER A 269 2.74 6.50 -8.46
N ASP A 270 3.21 7.74 -8.63
CA ASP A 270 4.20 8.38 -7.76
C ASP A 270 3.62 8.65 -6.36
N GLY A 271 2.33 8.97 -6.24
CA GLY A 271 1.70 9.31 -4.97
C GLY A 271 1.66 8.16 -3.95
N VAL A 272 1.27 6.96 -4.40
CA VAL A 272 1.21 5.74 -3.56
C VAL A 272 2.60 5.35 -3.06
N MET A 273 3.60 5.43 -3.94
CA MET A 273 4.98 5.14 -3.57
C MET A 273 5.61 6.22 -2.72
N ASN A 274 5.23 7.49 -2.91
CA ASN A 274 5.73 8.60 -2.09
C ASN A 274 5.31 8.47 -0.62
N LEU A 275 4.07 8.07 -0.36
CA LEU A 275 3.60 7.91 1.02
C LEU A 275 4.25 6.69 1.71
N SER A 276 4.33 5.55 1.02
CA SER A 276 5.02 4.37 1.55
C SER A 276 6.51 4.66 1.81
N SER A 277 7.17 5.33 0.86
CA SER A 277 8.58 5.71 0.96
C SER A 277 8.84 6.68 2.11
N ALA A 278 7.90 7.58 2.42
CA ALA A 278 8.04 8.49 3.56
C ALA A 278 8.05 7.75 4.90
N PHE A 279 7.18 6.75 5.09
CA PHE A 279 7.20 5.93 6.31
C PHE A 279 8.48 5.07 6.42
N ILE A 280 8.93 4.49 5.30
CA ILE A 280 10.19 3.73 5.25
C ILE A 280 11.37 4.66 5.57
N GLN A 281 11.38 5.88 5.03
CA GLN A 281 12.39 6.90 5.31
C GLN A 281 12.40 7.33 6.78
N ALA A 282 11.23 7.49 7.39
CA ALA A 282 11.07 7.79 8.82
C ALA A 282 11.56 6.66 9.73
N GLY A 283 11.68 5.44 9.22
CA GLY A 283 12.28 4.34 9.95
C GLY A 283 11.52 3.02 9.88
N ALA A 284 10.28 3.00 9.38
CA ALA A 284 9.49 1.77 9.32
C ALA A 284 10.19 0.70 8.46
N LYS A 285 10.04 -0.58 8.81
CA LYS A 285 10.62 -1.69 8.02
C LYS A 285 9.72 -2.09 6.86
N SER A 286 8.41 -2.06 7.07
CA SER A 286 7.42 -2.35 6.04
C SER A 286 6.20 -1.43 6.16
N VAL A 287 5.50 -1.27 5.06
CA VAL A 287 4.24 -0.53 4.94
C VAL A 287 3.25 -1.39 4.18
N ILE A 288 2.06 -1.59 4.73
CA ILE A 288 0.90 -2.08 3.98
C ILE A 288 0.13 -0.87 3.45
N ILE A 289 -0.18 -0.87 2.17
CA ILE A 289 -0.92 0.22 1.51
C ILE A 289 -1.93 -0.32 0.52
N SER A 290 -3.08 0.36 0.39
CA SER A 290 -4.11 0.00 -0.60
C SER A 290 -3.81 0.62 -1.98
N LEU A 291 -3.91 -0.18 -3.03
CA LEU A 291 -3.76 0.21 -4.44
C LEU A 291 -5.00 0.88 -5.03
N TRP A 292 -6.16 0.73 -4.40
CA TRP A 292 -7.45 1.37 -4.75
C TRP A 292 -8.37 1.40 -3.53
N LYS A 293 -9.46 2.18 -3.62
CA LYS A 293 -10.52 2.20 -2.62
C LYS A 293 -11.35 0.92 -2.72
N ILE A 294 -11.37 0.12 -1.66
CA ILE A 294 -12.25 -1.05 -1.54
C ILE A 294 -13.52 -0.64 -0.77
N ASN A 295 -14.63 -1.29 -1.10
CA ASN A 295 -15.85 -1.28 -0.30
C ASN A 295 -15.59 -1.78 1.15
N ASP A 296 -15.64 -0.83 2.07
CA ASP A 296 -15.68 -0.88 3.53
C ASP A 296 -15.77 -2.26 4.24
N GLU A 297 -16.75 -3.11 3.90
CA GLU A 297 -16.94 -4.40 4.60
C GLU A 297 -15.85 -5.42 4.28
N ALA A 298 -15.43 -5.53 3.02
CA ALA A 298 -14.43 -6.50 2.59
C ALA A 298 -13.04 -6.19 3.18
N THR A 299 -12.65 -4.91 3.19
CA THR A 299 -11.39 -4.44 3.80
C THR A 299 -11.38 -4.72 5.29
N SER A 300 -12.49 -4.47 5.98
CA SER A 300 -12.60 -4.70 7.43
C SER A 300 -12.38 -6.18 7.78
N ILE A 301 -12.99 -7.10 7.02
CA ILE A 301 -12.78 -8.55 7.18
C ILE A 301 -11.32 -8.93 6.93
N LEU A 302 -10.73 -8.43 5.83
CA LEU A 302 -9.34 -8.73 5.48
C LEU A 302 -8.36 -8.24 6.56
N ILE A 303 -8.54 -7.03 7.07
CA ILE A 303 -7.70 -6.48 8.14
C ILE A 303 -7.91 -7.24 9.46
N GLN A 304 -9.15 -7.61 9.79
CA GLN A 304 -9.43 -8.42 10.97
C GLN A 304 -8.70 -9.78 10.89
N ASP A 305 -8.83 -10.47 9.76
CA ASP A 305 -8.13 -11.75 9.51
C ASP A 305 -6.61 -11.58 9.52
N PHE A 306 -6.09 -10.47 9.01
CA PHE A 306 -4.68 -10.13 9.06
C PHE A 306 -4.17 -10.03 10.51
N TYR A 307 -4.85 -9.27 11.37
CA TYR A 307 -4.45 -9.12 12.77
C TYR A 307 -4.64 -10.40 13.59
N ASP A 308 -5.67 -11.19 13.29
CA ASP A 308 -5.89 -12.52 13.89
C ASP A 308 -4.75 -13.48 13.52
N ASN A 309 -4.32 -13.50 12.26
CA ASN A 309 -3.17 -14.31 11.82
C ASN A 309 -1.86 -13.87 12.49
N ILE A 310 -1.62 -12.56 12.67
CA ILE A 310 -0.46 -12.06 13.45
C ILE A 310 -0.54 -12.56 14.90
N SER A 311 -1.74 -12.56 15.51
CA SER A 311 -1.91 -12.99 16.90
C SER A 311 -1.57 -14.48 17.09
N LYS A 312 -1.67 -15.26 16.01
CA LYS A 312 -1.29 -16.69 15.92
C LYS A 312 0.21 -16.90 15.61
N GLY A 313 1.01 -15.85 15.58
CA GLY A 313 2.47 -15.90 15.40
C GLY A 313 2.95 -15.94 13.95
N LYS A 314 2.06 -15.68 12.98
CA LYS A 314 2.44 -15.58 11.55
C LYS A 314 3.28 -14.32 11.31
N SER A 315 4.19 -14.38 10.34
CA SER A 315 4.86 -13.16 9.84
C SER A 315 3.86 -12.22 9.17
N TYR A 316 4.16 -10.93 9.05
CA TYR A 316 3.24 -9.98 8.41
C TYR A 316 2.89 -10.36 6.96
N LYS A 317 3.88 -10.83 6.18
CA LYS A 317 3.67 -11.27 4.80
C LYS A 317 2.73 -12.49 4.73
N GLU A 318 2.95 -13.48 5.59
CA GLU A 318 2.10 -14.68 5.66
C GLU A 318 0.70 -14.35 6.19
N ALA A 319 0.60 -13.49 7.20
CA ALA A 319 -0.68 -13.08 7.79
C ALA A 319 -1.58 -12.39 6.76
N LEU A 320 -1.00 -11.50 5.94
CA LEU A 320 -1.72 -10.80 4.89
C LEU A 320 -2.11 -11.77 3.77
N ARG A 321 -1.19 -12.66 3.38
CA ARG A 321 -1.46 -13.70 2.39
C ARG A 321 -2.61 -14.62 2.81
N GLU A 322 -2.59 -15.14 4.04
CA GLU A 322 -3.64 -16.03 4.55
C GLU A 322 -5.00 -15.31 4.65
N ALA A 323 -5.02 -14.02 5.01
CA ALA A 323 -6.24 -13.21 5.00
C ALA A 323 -6.84 -13.11 3.59
N LYS A 324 -6.00 -12.82 2.58
CA LYS A 324 -6.44 -12.73 1.18
C LYS A 324 -6.93 -14.06 0.61
N LEU A 325 -6.25 -15.16 0.95
CA LEU A 325 -6.63 -16.49 0.47
C LEU A 325 -8.02 -16.94 0.93
N LYS A 326 -8.50 -16.46 2.08
CA LYS A 326 -9.89 -16.70 2.52
C LYS A 326 -10.94 -16.09 1.58
N MET A 327 -10.53 -15.11 0.76
CA MET A 327 -11.38 -14.39 -0.19
C MET A 327 -11.03 -14.71 -1.65
N ILE A 328 -10.21 -15.74 -1.91
CA ILE A 328 -9.65 -16.01 -3.24
C ILE A 328 -10.72 -16.28 -4.31
N ASP A 329 -11.86 -16.85 -3.91
CA ASP A 329 -13.01 -17.12 -4.79
C ASP A 329 -13.82 -15.85 -5.12
N LYS A 330 -13.53 -14.72 -4.46
CA LYS A 330 -14.13 -13.41 -4.78
C LYS A 330 -13.32 -12.74 -5.88
N ASN A 331 -13.94 -11.73 -6.51
CA ASN A 331 -13.22 -10.90 -7.47
C ASN A 331 -11.97 -10.27 -6.81
N PRO A 332 -10.80 -10.25 -7.50
CA PRO A 332 -9.57 -9.64 -6.99
C PRO A 332 -9.73 -8.24 -6.42
N PHE A 333 -10.69 -7.45 -6.91
CA PHE A 333 -11.10 -6.16 -6.34
C PHE A 333 -11.17 -6.15 -4.81
N TYR A 334 -11.65 -7.23 -4.19
CA TYR A 334 -11.86 -7.30 -2.74
C TYR A 334 -10.63 -7.73 -1.92
N TRP A 335 -9.63 -8.37 -2.53
CA TRP A 335 -8.52 -8.98 -1.78
C TRP A 335 -7.13 -8.58 -2.27
N SER A 336 -7.00 -8.06 -3.49
CA SER A 336 -5.69 -7.71 -4.07
C SER A 336 -5.32 -6.23 -3.97
N SER A 337 -6.09 -5.40 -3.24
CA SER A 337 -5.72 -3.98 -3.11
C SER A 337 -4.56 -3.75 -2.14
N LEU A 338 -4.47 -4.49 -1.03
CA LEU A 338 -3.53 -4.20 0.05
C LEU A 338 -2.19 -4.85 -0.21
N ILE A 339 -1.18 -4.13 -0.67
CA ILE A 339 0.16 -4.70 -0.86
C ILE A 339 1.07 -4.38 0.32
N ILE A 340 2.08 -5.24 0.56
CA ILE A 340 3.12 -4.98 1.55
C ILE A 340 4.42 -4.57 0.85
N SER A 341 4.90 -3.36 1.14
CA SER A 341 6.17 -2.81 0.66
C SER A 341 7.19 -2.73 1.78
N GLY A 342 8.44 -3.09 1.52
CA GLY A 342 9.51 -3.20 2.50
C GLY A 342 10.02 -4.64 2.67
N VAL A 343 10.84 -4.83 3.71
CA VAL A 343 11.64 -6.06 3.90
C VAL A 343 11.08 -7.06 4.88
#